data_AF-A0A2E3PM12-F1
#
_entry.id   AF-A0A2E3PM12-F1
#
_cell.length_a   1.000
_cell.length_b   1.000
_cell.length_c   1.000
_cell.angle_alpha   90.00
_cell.angle_beta   90.00
_cell.angle_gamma   90.00
#
_symmetry.space_group_name_H-M   'P 1'
#
loop_
_entity.id
_entity.type
_entity.pdbx_description
1 polymer ?
#
loop_
_entity_poly.entity_id
_entity_poly.type
_entity_poly.pdbx_seq_one_letter_code
_entity_poly.pdbx_strand_id
1 'polypeptide(L)'
;MQDKSIDGALLALRKQIIRGQGDGLDHVEALLRLRGVDMPYVCPKRVNVARRGEAQRIALDALRDGPKTLREVAAYMAERRPGVSPEAALPRAGLALNKLRKAGAVRRDGRVWSLTALAEHIG
;
A
#
# COMPACT_ATOMS: atom_id res chain seq x y z
N MET A 1 27.77 -16.68 -23.69
CA MET A 1 27.03 -16.84 -22.42
C MET A 1 27.17 -15.61 -21.51
N GLN A 2 28.37 -15.03 -21.36
CA GLN A 2 28.61 -13.84 -20.53
C GLN A 2 27.85 -12.57 -20.95
N ASP A 3 27.71 -12.27 -22.25
CA ASP A 3 27.02 -11.03 -22.66
C ASP A 3 25.57 -10.92 -22.17
N LYS A 4 24.82 -12.02 -22.23
CA LYS A 4 23.45 -12.09 -21.70
C LYS A 4 23.39 -11.87 -20.19
N SER A 5 24.44 -12.23 -19.45
CA SER A 5 24.52 -11.99 -18.01
C SER A 5 24.83 -10.53 -17.67
N ILE A 6 25.62 -9.85 -18.50
CA ILE A 6 25.95 -8.43 -18.35
C ILE A 6 24.72 -7.57 -18.68
N ASP A 7 24.05 -7.86 -19.79
CA ASP A 7 22.84 -7.13 -20.20
C ASP A 7 21.73 -7.27 -19.15
N GLY A 8 21.53 -8.49 -18.64
CA GLY A 8 20.59 -8.77 -17.56
C GLY A 8 20.93 -8.03 -16.27
N ALA A 9 22.22 -7.95 -15.90
CA ALA A 9 22.67 -7.21 -14.72
C ALA A 9 22.42 -5.69 -14.86
N LEU A 10 22.70 -5.12 -16.04
CA LEU A 10 22.45 -3.71 -16.32
C LEU A 10 20.95 -3.37 -16.31
N LEU A 11 20.11 -4.22 -16.90
CA LEU A 11 18.65 -4.06 -16.85
C LEU A 11 18.12 -4.17 -15.40
N ALA A 12 18.65 -5.09 -14.61
CA ALA A 12 18.29 -5.23 -13.20
C ALA A 12 18.71 -3.99 -12.39
N LEU A 13 19.92 -3.48 -12.61
CA LEU A 13 20.45 -2.28 -11.96
C LEU A 13 19.63 -1.04 -12.32
N ARG A 14 19.29 -0.86 -13.61
CA ARG A 14 18.40 0.22 -14.09
C ARG A 14 17.05 0.19 -13.37
N LYS A 15 16.44 -1.00 -13.28
CA LYS A 15 15.17 -1.19 -12.58
C LYS A 15 15.27 -0.87 -11.08
N GLN A 16 16.39 -1.20 -10.45
CA GLN A 16 16.64 -0.88 -9.04
C GLN A 16 16.76 0.64 -8.83
N ILE A 17 17.53 1.33 -9.66
CA ILE A 17 17.73 2.79 -9.59
C ILE A 17 16.38 3.53 -9.72
N ILE A 18 15.59 3.22 -10.75
CA ILE A 18 14.27 3.82 -11.00
C ILE A 18 13.28 3.59 -9.84
N ARG A 19 13.41 2.47 -9.12
CA ARG A 19 12.51 2.10 -8.01
C ARG A 19 13.01 2.49 -6.63
N GLY A 20 14.29 2.85 -6.50
CA GLY A 20 15.01 2.87 -5.22
C GLY A 20 15.70 4.19 -4.86
N GLN A 21 15.50 5.27 -5.62
CA GLN A 21 16.29 6.52 -5.48
C GLN A 21 17.80 6.26 -5.52
N GLY A 22 18.25 5.46 -6.49
CA GLY A 22 19.68 5.28 -6.76
C GLY A 22 20.23 6.38 -7.68
N ASP A 23 21.54 6.56 -7.67
CA ASP A 23 22.25 7.47 -8.58
C ASP A 23 22.81 6.73 -9.81
N GLY A 24 23.23 7.48 -10.82
CA GLY A 24 23.96 6.95 -11.98
C GLY A 24 23.11 6.27 -13.05
N LEU A 25 21.80 6.58 -13.10
CA LEU A 25 20.89 6.05 -14.14
C LEU A 25 21.43 6.28 -15.55
N ASP A 26 21.95 7.48 -15.81
CA ASP A 26 22.47 7.87 -17.13
C ASP A 26 23.65 7.00 -17.57
N HIS A 27 24.54 6.62 -16.63
CA HIS A 27 25.67 5.73 -16.92
C HIS A 27 25.21 4.32 -17.28
N VAL A 28 24.21 3.81 -16.56
CA VAL A 28 23.64 2.47 -16.83
C VAL A 28 22.92 2.45 -18.18
N GLU A 29 22.15 3.50 -18.49
CA GLU A 29 21.51 3.62 -19.81
C GLU A 29 22.52 3.80 -20.95
N ALA A 30 23.61 4.54 -20.74
CA ALA A 30 24.68 4.66 -21.73
C ALA A 30 25.34 3.30 -22.03
N LEU A 31 25.61 2.48 -21.02
CA LEU A 31 26.13 1.12 -21.21
C LEU A 31 25.16 0.22 -21.97
N LEU A 32 23.85 0.31 -21.68
CA LEU A 32 22.82 -0.45 -22.41
C LEU A 32 22.73 -0.02 -23.88
N ARG A 33 22.81 1.29 -24.16
CA ARG A 33 22.85 1.82 -25.54
C ARG A 33 24.07 1.34 -26.31
N LEU A 34 25.26 1.41 -25.71
CA LEU A 34 26.51 0.94 -26.33
C LEU A 34 26.46 -0.57 -26.66
N ARG A 35 25.68 -1.33 -25.90
CA ARG A 35 25.50 -2.78 -26.10
C ARG A 35 24.30 -3.13 -27.00
N GLY A 36 23.56 -2.14 -27.51
CA GLY A 36 22.40 -2.35 -28.37
C GLY A 36 21.22 -3.04 -27.67
N VAL A 37 21.12 -2.93 -26.35
CA VAL A 37 20.06 -3.57 -25.55
C VAL A 37 18.84 -2.67 -25.50
N ASP A 38 17.67 -3.22 -25.84
CA ASP A 38 16.40 -2.51 -25.71
C ASP A 38 16.06 -2.24 -24.24
N MET A 39 15.55 -1.02 -23.97
CA MET A 39 15.30 -0.51 -22.62
C MET A 39 13.81 -0.27 -22.40
N PRO A 40 13.03 -1.30 -22.01
CA PRO A 40 11.60 -1.15 -21.80
C PRO A 40 11.30 -0.15 -20.67
N TYR A 41 10.13 0.48 -20.76
CA TYR A 41 9.66 1.41 -19.75
C TYR A 41 9.52 0.73 -18.37
N VAL A 42 10.10 1.35 -17.33
CA VAL A 42 9.99 0.87 -15.95
C VAL A 42 9.12 1.85 -15.17
N CYS A 43 7.95 1.38 -14.73
CA CYS A 43 7.10 2.18 -13.85
C CYS A 43 7.85 2.55 -12.56
N PRO A 44 7.91 3.83 -12.19
CA PRO A 44 8.46 4.25 -10.90
C PRO A 44 7.65 3.63 -9.76
N LYS A 45 8.32 3.37 -8.64
CA LYS A 45 7.66 2.82 -7.46
C LYS A 45 6.63 3.84 -6.97
N ARG A 46 5.33 3.51 -7.04
CA ARG A 46 4.29 4.33 -6.41
C ARG A 46 4.63 4.44 -4.93
N VAL A 47 4.76 5.68 -4.44
CA VAL A 47 4.93 5.94 -3.01
C VAL A 47 3.77 5.25 -2.31
N ASN A 48 4.10 4.29 -1.46
CA ASN A 48 3.10 3.52 -0.75
C ASN A 48 2.57 4.42 0.38
N VAL A 49 1.61 5.29 0.05
CA VAL A 49 1.05 6.28 0.98
C VAL A 49 0.29 5.61 2.14
N ALA A 50 0.13 4.29 2.12
CA ALA A 50 -0.35 3.51 3.25
C ALA A 50 0.66 2.44 3.63
N ARG A 51 1.20 2.53 4.85
CA ARG A 51 2.00 1.45 5.42
C ARG A 51 1.12 0.21 5.55
N ARG A 52 1.70 -0.98 5.35
CA ARG A 52 0.98 -2.25 5.44
C ARG A 52 0.25 -2.32 6.79
N GLY A 53 -1.06 -2.54 6.77
CA GLY A 53 -1.89 -2.64 7.98
C GLY A 53 -2.29 -1.31 8.63
N GLU A 54 -1.84 -0.16 8.13
CA GLU A 54 -2.20 1.15 8.70
C GLU A 54 -3.71 1.43 8.59
N ALA A 55 -4.30 1.14 7.43
CA ALA A 55 -5.74 1.24 7.22
C ALA A 55 -6.55 0.32 8.17
N GLN A 56 -6.01 -0.84 8.53
CA GLN A 56 -6.64 -1.76 9.48
C GLN A 56 -6.54 -1.23 10.90
N ARG A 57 -5.37 -0.69 11.30
CA ARG A 57 -5.19 -0.05 12.60
C ARG A 57 -6.13 1.13 12.79
N ILE A 58 -6.23 2.02 11.80
CA ILE A 58 -7.14 3.16 11.86
C ILE A 58 -8.60 2.69 11.96
N ALA A 59 -8.98 1.65 11.22
CA ALA A 59 -10.34 1.10 11.29
C ALA A 59 -10.65 0.45 12.66
N LEU A 60 -9.66 -0.21 13.30
CA LEU A 60 -9.81 -0.71 14.67
C LEU A 60 -9.92 0.41 15.69
N ASP A 61 -9.07 1.43 15.56
CA ASP A 61 -9.09 2.63 16.43
C ASP A 61 -10.44 3.35 16.34
N ALA A 62 -11.02 3.44 15.13
CA ALA A 62 -12.35 3.99 14.90
C ALA A 62 -13.46 3.22 15.64
N LEU A 63 -13.28 1.92 15.88
CA LEU A 63 -14.29 1.07 16.50
C LEU A 63 -14.09 0.89 18.02
N ARG A 64 -13.05 1.50 18.61
CA ARG A 64 -12.79 1.44 20.05
C ARG A 64 -13.89 2.13 20.86
N ASP A 65 -14.38 3.27 20.38
CA ASP A 65 -15.44 4.04 21.06
C ASP A 65 -16.84 3.48 20.81
N GLY A 66 -16.93 2.30 20.19
CA GLY A 66 -18.17 1.59 19.94
C GLY A 66 -18.48 1.36 18.46
N PRO A 67 -19.63 0.72 18.18
CA PRO A 67 -20.01 0.33 16.84
C PRO A 67 -20.18 1.54 15.91
N LYS A 68 -19.62 1.48 14.69
CA LYS A 68 -19.72 2.54 13.69
C LYS A 68 -20.09 2.01 12.32
N THR A 69 -20.76 2.83 11.52
CA THR A 69 -21.05 2.57 10.12
C THR A 69 -19.79 2.72 9.26
N LEU A 70 -19.83 2.16 8.05
CA LEU A 70 -18.74 2.31 7.08
C LEU A 70 -18.41 3.78 6.77
N ARG A 71 -19.43 4.66 6.74
CA ARG A 71 -19.25 6.10 6.49
C ARG A 71 -18.52 6.79 7.63
N GLU A 72 -18.86 6.47 8.87
CA GLU A 72 -18.18 7.02 10.05
C GLU A 72 -16.74 6.55 10.16
N VAL A 73 -16.47 5.26 9.87
CA VAL A 73 -15.09 4.75 9.79
C VAL A 73 -14.31 5.47 8.68
N ALA A 74 -14.92 5.71 7.52
CA ALA A 74 -14.27 6.44 6.44
C ALA A 74 -14.00 7.92 6.77
N ALA A 75 -14.91 8.59 7.47
CA ALA A 75 -14.72 9.96 7.96
C ALA A 75 -13.53 10.03 8.93
N TYR A 76 -13.49 9.13 9.91
CA TYR A 76 -12.38 9.00 10.85
C TYR A 76 -11.03 8.71 10.17
N MET A 77 -11.04 7.91 9.10
CA MET A 77 -9.84 7.65 8.29
C MET A 77 -9.37 8.88 7.51
N ALA A 78 -10.30 9.73 7.05
CA ALA A 78 -9.98 10.97 6.36
C ALA A 78 -9.39 12.02 7.32
N GLU A 79 -9.92 12.14 8.53
CA GLU A 79 -9.38 13.02 9.58
C GLU A 79 -7.92 12.68 9.93
N ARG A 80 -7.58 11.40 9.99
CA ARG A 80 -6.20 10.91 10.26
C ARG A 80 -5.27 10.98 9.05
N ARG A 81 -5.78 11.29 7.86
CA ARG A 81 -5.00 11.37 6.62
C ARG A 81 -5.24 12.70 5.92
N PRO A 82 -4.43 13.72 6.25
CA PRO A 82 -4.46 15.00 5.54
C PRO A 82 -4.31 14.76 4.03
N GLY A 83 -5.27 15.23 3.24
CA GLY A 83 -5.28 15.11 1.77
C GLY A 83 -6.11 13.95 1.20
N VAL A 84 -6.84 13.19 2.01
CA VAL A 84 -7.80 12.18 1.53
C VAL A 84 -9.23 12.60 1.88
N SER A 85 -10.08 12.79 0.87
CA SER A 85 -11.50 13.07 1.11
C SER A 85 -12.22 11.85 1.72
N PRO A 86 -13.31 12.05 2.49
CA PRO A 86 -14.11 10.93 3.02
C PRO A 86 -14.60 9.95 1.94
N GLU A 87 -14.93 10.46 0.76
CA GLU A 87 -15.34 9.64 -0.39
C GLU A 87 -14.20 8.76 -0.91
N ALA A 88 -12.98 9.31 -0.97
CA ALA A 88 -11.80 8.55 -1.35
C ALA A 88 -11.36 7.55 -0.26
N ALA A 89 -11.78 7.74 0.99
CA ALA A 89 -11.52 6.85 2.11
C ALA A 89 -12.50 5.65 2.16
N LEU A 90 -13.73 5.78 1.65
CA LEU A 90 -14.77 4.74 1.68
C LEU A 90 -14.31 3.38 1.15
N PRO A 91 -13.72 3.26 -0.06
CA PRO A 91 -13.27 1.97 -0.57
C PRO A 91 -12.17 1.35 0.30
N ARG A 92 -11.28 2.19 0.88
CA ARG A 92 -10.20 1.72 1.75
C ARG A 92 -10.73 1.24 3.10
N ALA A 93 -11.69 1.95 3.68
CA ALA A 93 -12.39 1.54 4.90
C ALA A 93 -13.08 0.19 4.69
N GLY A 94 -13.80 0.03 3.58
CA GLY A 94 -14.49 -1.23 3.25
C GLY A 94 -13.52 -2.41 3.08
N LEU A 95 -12.40 -2.21 2.39
CA LEU A 95 -11.36 -3.23 2.26
C LEU A 95 -10.70 -3.58 3.60
N ALA A 96 -10.44 -2.59 4.46
CA ALA A 96 -9.86 -2.80 5.78
C ALA A 96 -10.80 -3.62 6.68
N LEU A 97 -12.07 -3.22 6.78
CA LEU A 97 -13.09 -3.90 7.57
C LEU A 97 -13.35 -5.33 7.08
N ASN A 98 -13.41 -5.55 5.76
CA ASN A 98 -13.55 -6.90 5.21
C ASN A 98 -12.37 -7.81 5.57
N LYS A 99 -11.14 -7.29 5.56
CA LYS A 99 -9.96 -8.07 5.99
C LYS A 99 -10.01 -8.36 7.50
N LEU A 100 -10.36 -7.37 8.33
CA LEU A 100 -10.51 -7.54 9.77
C LEU A 100 -11.61 -8.55 10.11
N ARG A 101 -12.71 -8.55 9.35
CA ARG A 101 -13.79 -9.53 9.48
C ARG A 101 -13.32 -10.94 9.17
N LYS A 102 -12.57 -11.11 8.08
CA LYS A 102 -11.97 -12.41 7.73
C LYS A 102 -10.98 -12.90 8.80
N ALA A 103 -10.33 -11.97 9.50
CA ALA A 103 -9.44 -12.28 10.62
C ALA A 103 -10.18 -12.48 11.96
N GLY A 104 -11.51 -12.33 12.01
CA GLY A 104 -12.31 -12.47 13.23
C GLY A 104 -12.28 -11.27 14.18
N ALA A 105 -11.56 -10.20 13.86
CA ALA A 105 -11.36 -9.05 14.75
C ALA A 105 -12.58 -8.11 14.83
N VAL A 106 -13.41 -8.07 13.77
CA VAL A 106 -14.62 -7.25 13.72
C VAL A 106 -15.78 -8.07 13.19
N ARG A 107 -16.99 -7.72 13.62
CA ARG A 107 -18.24 -8.25 13.06
C ARG A 107 -19.05 -7.15 12.37
N ARG A 108 -19.97 -7.56 11.51
CA ARG A 108 -20.88 -6.66 10.82
C ARG A 108 -22.31 -7.04 11.15
N ASP A 109 -23.00 -6.13 11.83
CA ASP A 109 -24.41 -6.25 12.21
C ASP A 109 -25.21 -5.29 11.31
N GLY A 110 -25.69 -5.81 10.17
CA GLY A 110 -26.38 -5.02 9.15
C GLY A 110 -25.49 -3.95 8.52
N ARG A 111 -25.67 -2.68 8.92
CA ARG A 111 -24.89 -1.52 8.42
C ARG A 111 -23.77 -1.09 9.37
N VAL A 112 -23.72 -1.67 10.56
CA VAL A 112 -22.81 -1.27 11.63
C VAL A 112 -21.70 -2.31 11.75
N TRP A 113 -20.49 -1.82 12.02
CA TRP A 113 -19.32 -2.62 12.32
C TRP A 113 -18.99 -2.46 13.80
N SER A 114 -18.57 -3.54 14.44
CA SER A 114 -18.21 -3.57 15.85
C SER A 114 -17.00 -4.47 16.05
N LEU A 115 -16.23 -4.22 17.11
CA LEU A 115 -15.18 -5.14 17.53
C LEU A 115 -15.81 -6.47 17.96
N THR A 116 -15.20 -7.57 17.58
CA THR A 116 -15.54 -8.88 18.15
C THR A 116 -14.98 -8.93 19.58
N ALA A 117 -15.70 -9.51 20.54
CA ALA A 117 -15.29 -9.58 21.96
C ALA A 117 -13.89 -10.20 22.21
N LEU A 118 -13.30 -10.88 21.23
CA LEU A 118 -11.91 -11.37 21.25
C LEU A 118 -10.83 -10.28 21.05
N ALA A 119 -11.21 -9.07 20.63
CA ALA A 119 -10.27 -7.98 20.33
C ALA A 119 -9.92 -7.11 21.55
N GLU A 120 -10.56 -7.31 22.70
CA GLU A 120 -10.30 -6.52 23.93
C GLU A 120 -8.98 -6.87 24.63
N HIS A 121 -8.30 -7.95 24.22
CA HIS A 121 -7.14 -8.51 24.95
C HIS A 121 -5.78 -8.37 24.24
N ILE A 122 -5.65 -7.50 23.24
CA ILE A 122 -4.34 -7.22 22.61
C ILE A 122 -4.04 -5.73 22.73
N GLY A 123 -3.59 -5.35 23.93
CA GLY A 123 -2.93 -4.08 24.24
C GLY A 123 -1.44 -4.18 24.01
#